data_AF-A0AAJ2BUS5-F1
#
_entry.id   AF-A0AAJ2BUS5-F1
#
_cell.length_a   1.000
_cell.length_b   1.000
_cell.length_c   1.000
_cell.angle_alpha   90.00
_cell.angle_beta   90.00
_cell.angle_gamma   90.00
#
_symmetry.space_group_name_H-M   'P 1'
#
loop_
_entity.id
_entity.type
_entity.pdbx_description
1 polymer ?
#
loop_
_entity_poly.entity_id
_entity_poly.type
_entity_poly.pdbx_seq_one_letter_code
_entity_poly.pdbx_strand_id
1 'polypeptide(L)'
;MHPHVVEACVSLQRRIARMQGYNQWLTDQAEEALTELVNNPDRSSPPAHLIRNALANASKKLKRRSELGEAFLPTMSFGSDRAAYSTTTENIIDVGRVLDSIQVGPRALLERAADGADAEEIADELGLPAQRVRERLSRARAEARKFWMGALS
;
A
#
# COMPACT_ATOMS: atom_id res chain seq x y z
N MET A 1 0.65 -8.17 -29.55
CA MET A 1 0.36 -8.46 -28.13
C MET A 1 -0.47 -9.74 -28.06
N HIS A 2 0.03 -10.74 -27.35
CA HIS A 2 -0.58 -12.05 -27.19
C HIS A 2 -1.94 -11.93 -26.46
N PRO A 3 -2.98 -12.71 -26.84
CA PRO A 3 -4.31 -12.62 -26.23
C PRO A 3 -4.30 -12.73 -24.69
N HIS A 4 -3.47 -13.62 -24.15
CA HIS A 4 -3.33 -13.75 -22.68
C HIS A 4 -2.76 -12.49 -22.00
N VAL A 5 -1.88 -11.76 -22.69
CA VAL A 5 -1.34 -10.49 -22.19
C VAL A 5 -2.42 -9.42 -22.19
N VAL A 6 -3.23 -9.34 -23.26
CA VAL A 6 -4.36 -8.41 -23.34
C VAL A 6 -5.36 -8.68 -22.20
N GLU A 7 -5.73 -9.94 -21.98
CA GLU A 7 -6.65 -10.32 -20.90
C GLU A 7 -6.07 -10.00 -19.50
N ALA A 8 -4.77 -10.22 -19.31
CA ALA A 8 -4.07 -9.86 -18.09
C ALA A 8 -4.06 -8.34 -17.85
N CYS A 9 -3.79 -7.54 -18.89
CA CYS A 9 -3.83 -6.08 -18.84
C CYS A 9 -5.23 -5.56 -18.47
N VAL A 10 -6.29 -6.06 -19.10
CA VAL A 10 -7.69 -5.69 -18.77
C VAL A 10 -8.02 -6.03 -17.32
N SER A 11 -7.57 -7.19 -16.83
CA SER A 11 -7.78 -7.62 -15.45
C SER A 11 -7.09 -6.70 -14.43
N LEU A 12 -5.86 -6.26 -14.73
CA LEU A 12 -5.12 -5.30 -13.91
C LEU A 12 -5.77 -3.91 -13.94
N GLN A 13 -6.20 -3.42 -15.10
CA GLN A 13 -6.91 -2.13 -15.21
C GLN A 13 -8.20 -2.11 -14.39
N ARG A 14 -9.01 -3.19 -14.45
CA ARG A 14 -10.20 -3.33 -13.58
C ARG A 14 -9.84 -3.41 -12.10
N ARG A 15 -8.66 -3.91 -11.75
CA ARG A 15 -8.19 -3.94 -10.38
C ARG A 15 -7.79 -2.54 -9.90
N ILE A 16 -7.04 -1.79 -10.72
CA ILE A 16 -6.68 -0.39 -10.47
C ILE A 16 -7.93 0.45 -10.22
N ALA A 17 -8.90 0.42 -11.12
CA ALA A 17 -10.14 1.20 -10.99
C ALA A 17 -10.93 0.90 -9.70
N ARG A 18 -10.82 -0.31 -9.15
CA ARG A 18 -11.46 -0.69 -7.86
C ARG A 18 -10.69 -0.24 -6.63
N MET A 19 -9.38 -0.01 -6.75
CA MET A 19 -8.49 0.32 -5.64
C MET A 19 -8.11 1.80 -5.57
N GLN A 20 -8.33 2.55 -6.66
CA GLN A 20 -8.09 3.99 -6.73
C GLN A 20 -8.76 4.70 -5.54
N GLY A 21 -7.97 5.46 -4.79
CA GLY A 21 -8.40 6.21 -3.60
C GLY A 21 -8.44 5.42 -2.28
N TYR A 22 -8.24 4.09 -2.29
CA TYR A 22 -8.27 3.26 -1.07
C TYR A 22 -6.90 2.73 -0.66
N ASN A 23 -6.05 2.37 -1.63
CA ASN A 23 -4.74 1.82 -1.36
C ASN A 23 -3.76 2.22 -2.47
N GLN A 24 -2.94 3.24 -2.19
CA GLN A 24 -1.97 3.76 -3.14
C GLN A 24 -0.93 2.70 -3.50
N TRP A 25 -0.40 1.97 -2.52
CA TRP A 25 0.62 0.95 -2.76
C TRP A 25 0.15 -0.16 -3.69
N LEU A 26 -1.07 -0.67 -3.50
CA LEU A 26 -1.65 -1.69 -4.39
C LEU A 26 -1.96 -1.14 -5.78
N THR A 27 -2.25 0.16 -5.87
CA THR A 27 -2.47 0.84 -7.15
C THR A 27 -1.14 0.94 -7.90
N ASP A 28 -0.09 1.45 -7.27
CA ASP A 28 1.27 1.56 -7.83
C ASP A 28 1.81 0.17 -8.24
N GLN A 29 1.57 -0.86 -7.42
CA GLN A 29 1.94 -2.25 -7.72
C GLN A 29 1.24 -2.75 -8.99
N ALA A 30 -0.05 -2.45 -9.15
CA ALA A 30 -0.81 -2.89 -10.31
C ALA A 30 -0.45 -2.10 -11.58
N GLU A 31 -0.12 -0.80 -11.46
CA GLU A 31 0.37 0.03 -12.57
C GLU A 31 1.75 -0.42 -13.06
N GLU A 32 2.66 -0.74 -12.14
CA GLU A 32 3.97 -1.28 -12.49
C GLU A 32 3.84 -2.68 -13.14
N ALA A 33 2.95 -3.53 -12.61
CA ALA A 33 2.66 -4.82 -13.24
C ALA A 33 2.07 -4.67 -14.65
N LEU A 34 1.21 -3.68 -14.86
CA LEU A 34 0.66 -3.35 -16.17
C LEU A 34 1.77 -2.91 -17.14
N THR A 35 2.69 -2.08 -16.67
CA THR A 35 3.87 -1.63 -17.43
C THR A 35 4.75 -2.81 -17.86
N GLU A 36 4.98 -3.77 -16.96
CA GLU A 36 5.73 -4.99 -17.32
C GLU A 36 5.05 -5.77 -18.45
N LEU A 37 3.74 -5.98 -18.37
CA LEU A 37 3.00 -6.74 -19.38
C LEU A 37 2.96 -6.04 -20.74
N VAL A 38 2.79 -4.71 -20.76
CA VAL A 38 2.82 -3.91 -22.00
C VAL A 38 4.20 -3.98 -22.65
N ASN A 39 5.28 -3.98 -21.86
CA ASN A 39 6.65 -4.11 -22.35
C ASN A 39 7.03 -5.53 -22.78
N ASN A 40 6.22 -6.54 -22.45
CA ASN A 40 6.45 -7.93 -22.79
C ASN A 40 5.26 -8.54 -23.56
N PRO A 41 4.93 -8.00 -24.74
CA PRO A 41 3.67 -8.30 -25.43
C PRO A 41 3.57 -9.73 -25.95
N ASP A 42 4.68 -10.47 -26.09
CA ASP A 42 4.73 -11.78 -26.74
C ASP A 42 4.63 -12.96 -25.76
N ARG A 43 4.51 -12.70 -24.45
CA ARG A 43 4.39 -13.77 -23.45
C ARG A 43 3.10 -14.56 -23.65
N SER A 44 3.21 -15.88 -23.66
CA SER A 44 2.09 -16.79 -23.94
C SER A 44 1.54 -17.52 -22.72
N SER A 45 2.13 -17.32 -21.53
CA SER A 45 1.65 -17.95 -20.30
C SER A 45 0.19 -17.59 -20.00
N PRO A 46 -0.55 -18.42 -19.23
CA PRO A 46 -1.93 -18.13 -18.88
C PRO A 46 -2.09 -16.76 -18.19
N PRO A 47 -3.18 -16.02 -18.40
CA PRO A 47 -3.38 -14.67 -17.85
C PRO A 47 -3.16 -14.59 -16.34
N ALA A 48 -3.69 -15.56 -15.57
CA ALA A 48 -3.51 -15.60 -14.12
C ALA A 48 -2.03 -15.74 -13.69
N HIS A 49 -1.22 -16.46 -14.48
CA HIS A 49 0.21 -16.61 -14.23
C HIS A 49 0.97 -15.33 -14.59
N LEU A 50 0.61 -14.70 -15.70
CA LEU A 50 1.17 -13.41 -16.11
C LEU A 50 0.91 -12.34 -15.04
N ILE A 51 -0.33 -12.23 -14.56
CA ILE A 51 -0.72 -11.29 -13.50
C ILE A 51 0.09 -11.55 -12.22
N ARG A 52 0.13 -12.82 -11.77
CA ARG A 52 0.83 -13.19 -10.53
C ARG A 52 2.31 -12.81 -10.59
N ASN A 53 2.97 -13.16 -11.70
CA ASN A 53 4.40 -12.90 -11.88
C ASN A 53 4.68 -11.39 -11.98
N ALA A 54 3.88 -10.66 -12.77
CA ALA A 54 4.05 -9.22 -12.93
C ALA A 54 3.84 -8.46 -11.60
N LEU A 55 2.85 -8.86 -10.79
CA LEU A 55 2.65 -8.27 -9.45
C LEU A 55 3.81 -8.59 -8.50
N ALA A 56 4.33 -9.82 -8.52
CA ALA A 56 5.48 -10.21 -7.69
C ALA A 56 6.73 -9.41 -8.07
N ASN A 57 6.98 -9.20 -9.36
CA ASN A 57 8.09 -8.39 -9.86
C ASN A 57 7.91 -6.91 -9.51
N ALA A 58 6.70 -6.36 -9.71
CA ALA A 58 6.34 -5.00 -9.31
C ALA A 58 6.60 -4.78 -7.81
N SER A 59 6.20 -5.73 -6.96
CA SER A 59 6.44 -5.67 -5.51
C SER A 59 7.93 -5.55 -5.19
N LYS A 60 8.77 -6.39 -5.83
CA LYS A 60 10.22 -6.35 -5.65
C LYS A 60 10.81 -5.02 -6.09
N LYS A 61 10.34 -4.47 -7.22
CA LYS A 61 10.80 -3.18 -7.75
C LYS A 61 10.42 -2.02 -6.82
N LEU A 62 9.19 -2.00 -6.32
CA LEU A 62 8.71 -0.98 -5.40
C LEU A 62 9.41 -1.07 -4.04
N LYS A 63 9.60 -2.28 -3.49
CA LYS A 63 10.38 -2.50 -2.26
C LYS A 63 11.80 -1.98 -2.40
N ARG A 64 12.50 -2.35 -3.49
CA ARG A 64 13.84 -1.83 -3.79
C ARG A 64 13.85 -0.31 -3.94
N ARG A 65 12.82 0.29 -4.55
CA ARG A 65 12.72 1.75 -4.68
C ARG A 65 12.56 2.42 -3.31
N SER A 66 11.81 1.82 -2.38
CA SER A 66 11.69 2.29 -0.99
C SER A 66 13.04 2.24 -0.29
N GLU A 67 13.72 1.09 -0.34
CA GLU A 67 15.04 0.89 0.26
C GLU A 67 16.08 1.88 -0.29
N LEU A 68 16.05 2.15 -1.60
CA LEU A 68 16.91 3.16 -2.22
C LEU A 68 16.50 4.59 -1.79
N GLY A 69 15.21 4.87 -1.66
CA GLY A 69 14.74 6.15 -1.12
C GLY A 69 15.29 6.40 0.28
N GLU A 70 15.25 5.41 1.16
CA GLU A 70 15.82 5.48 2.51
C GLU A 70 17.34 5.62 2.52
N ALA A 71 18.04 4.95 1.59
CA ALA A 71 19.50 4.98 1.51
C ALA A 71 20.07 6.28 0.91
N PHE A 72 19.32 6.94 0.01
CA PHE A 72 19.81 8.09 -0.77
C PHE A 72 19.15 9.42 -0.42
N LEU A 73 17.99 9.41 0.24
CA LEU A 73 17.54 10.62 0.91
C LEU A 73 18.45 10.81 2.13
N PRO A 74 19.06 12.01 2.32
CA PRO A 74 19.57 12.34 3.64
C PRO A 74 18.44 12.03 4.61
N THR A 75 18.75 11.47 5.78
CA THR A 75 17.83 11.51 6.92
C THR A 75 17.51 12.97 7.15
N MET A 76 16.53 13.52 6.42
CA MET A 76 15.74 14.62 6.87
C MET A 76 15.02 14.01 8.05
N SER A 77 15.72 14.04 9.20
CA SER A 77 15.09 14.22 10.46
C SER A 77 14.18 15.41 10.23
N PHE A 78 12.94 15.13 9.84
CA PHE A 78 11.85 16.03 10.10
C PHE A 78 11.91 16.18 11.61
N GLY A 79 12.66 17.19 12.04
CA GLY A 79 12.54 17.72 13.37
C GLY A 79 11.06 17.88 13.63
N SER A 80 10.70 17.68 14.87
CA SER A 80 9.36 17.78 15.44
C SER A 80 8.67 19.15 15.26
N ASP A 81 8.90 19.86 14.16
CA ASP A 81 8.15 21.03 13.74
C ASP A 81 7.01 20.57 12.83
N ARG A 82 5.98 20.01 13.47
CA ARG A 82 4.63 19.73 12.94
C ARG A 82 3.88 21.00 12.46
N ALA A 83 4.58 22.09 12.16
CA ALA A 83 3.99 23.42 12.01
C ALA A 83 4.51 24.18 10.79
N ALA A 84 4.63 23.58 9.60
CA ALA A 84 4.97 24.36 8.40
C ALA A 84 4.63 23.72 7.05
N TYR A 85 3.47 23.06 6.89
CA TYR A 85 2.92 22.82 5.55
C TYR A 85 1.43 23.15 5.52
N SER A 86 1.14 24.44 5.60
CA SER A 86 -0.11 25.02 5.12
C SER A 86 0.11 25.49 3.68
N THR A 87 -0.97 25.50 2.89
CA THR A 87 -1.10 25.75 1.44
C THR A 87 -0.68 24.57 0.56
N THR A 88 -1.59 23.73 0.06
CA THR A 88 -2.65 24.12 -0.88
C THR A 88 -3.82 23.12 -0.82
N THR A 89 -5.01 23.66 -1.01
CA THR A 89 -6.34 23.02 -1.02
C THR A 89 -6.43 21.73 -1.81
N GLU A 90 -6.40 20.59 -1.13
CA GLU A 90 -7.06 19.33 -1.51
C GLU A 90 -7.10 18.44 -0.25
N ASN A 91 -8.19 17.71 -0.03
CA ASN A 91 -8.47 16.94 1.18
C ASN A 91 -7.46 15.79 1.41
N ILE A 92 -6.22 16.11 1.77
CA ILE A 92 -5.26 15.16 2.31
C ILE A 92 -5.65 14.97 3.78
N ILE A 93 -6.36 13.89 4.05
CA ILE A 93 -6.59 13.43 5.41
C ILE A 93 -5.21 13.12 6.00
N ASP A 94 -4.77 13.94 6.95
CA ASP A 94 -3.56 13.69 7.74
C ASP A 94 -3.76 12.39 8.52
N VAL A 95 -3.22 11.31 7.98
CA VAL A 95 -3.24 9.97 8.58
C VAL A 95 -2.65 10.02 9.98
N GLY A 96 -1.66 10.89 10.22
CA GLY A 96 -1.07 11.13 11.54
C GLY A 96 -2.08 11.68 12.55
N ARG A 97 -2.95 12.62 12.14
CA ARG A 97 -3.99 13.19 13.00
C ARG A 97 -5.10 12.18 13.34
N VAL A 98 -5.42 11.27 12.41
CA VAL A 98 -6.35 10.16 12.66
C VAL A 98 -5.74 9.16 13.63
N LEU A 99 -4.47 8.79 13.41
CA LEU A 99 -3.74 7.86 14.28
C LEU A 99 -3.53 8.43 15.69
N ASP A 100 -3.44 9.76 15.83
CA ASP A 100 -3.42 10.46 17.12
C ASP A 100 -4.71 10.27 17.95
N SER A 101 -5.85 9.94 17.32
CA SER A 101 -7.13 9.68 18.02
C SER A 101 -7.40 8.22 18.37
N ILE A 102 -6.55 7.28 17.94
CA ILE A 102 -6.72 5.83 18.17
C ILE A 102 -5.87 5.42 19.37
N GLN A 103 -6.38 4.53 20.24
CA GLN A 103 -5.63 4.06 21.42
C GLN A 103 -4.25 3.48 21.03
N VAL A 104 -3.27 3.68 21.92
CA VAL A 104 -1.82 3.50 21.69
C VAL A 104 -1.44 2.12 21.13
N GLY A 105 -2.21 1.06 21.41
CA GLY A 105 -1.95 -0.30 20.90
C GLY A 105 -2.25 -0.51 19.40
N PRO A 106 -3.48 -0.26 18.92
CA PRO A 106 -3.84 -0.38 17.50
C PRO A 106 -3.12 0.61 16.57
N ARG A 107 -2.60 1.72 17.10
CA ARG A 107 -1.87 2.74 16.34
C ARG A 107 -0.59 2.21 15.69
N ALA A 108 0.31 1.61 16.45
CA ALA A 108 1.60 1.13 15.93
C ALA A 108 1.42 0.07 14.83
N LEU A 109 0.37 -0.75 14.95
CA LEU A 109 -0.03 -1.73 13.93
C LEU A 109 -0.53 -1.07 12.65
N LEU A 110 -1.30 0.01 12.76
CA LEU A 110 -1.80 0.76 11.61
C LEU A 110 -0.71 1.59 10.96
N GLU A 111 0.23 2.15 11.73
CA GLU A 111 1.41 2.84 11.23
C GLU A 111 2.27 1.91 10.39
N ARG A 112 2.65 0.73 10.93
CA ARG A 112 3.43 -0.25 10.15
C ARG A 112 2.71 -0.73 8.90
N ALA A 113 1.39 -0.92 8.98
CA ALA A 113 0.60 -1.27 7.81
C ALA A 113 0.45 -0.12 6.79
N ALA A 114 0.54 1.14 7.23
CA ALA A 114 0.57 2.31 6.36
C ALA A 114 1.94 2.50 5.70
N ASP A 115 3.02 2.12 6.40
CA ASP A 115 4.40 2.07 5.89
C ASP A 115 4.63 0.90 4.92
N GLY A 116 3.61 0.08 4.65
CA GLY A 116 3.64 -0.99 3.67
C GLY A 116 4.04 -2.36 4.22
N ALA A 117 4.26 -2.49 5.52
CA ALA A 117 4.56 -3.79 6.12
C ALA A 117 3.33 -4.72 6.05
N ASP A 118 3.56 -5.95 5.60
CA ASP A 118 2.49 -6.95 5.58
C ASP A 118 2.31 -7.63 6.95
N ALA A 119 1.27 -8.47 7.07
CA ALA A 119 0.95 -9.10 8.34
C ALA A 119 1.96 -10.18 8.77
N GLU A 120 2.82 -10.64 7.87
CA GLU A 120 3.89 -11.60 8.15
C GLU A 120 5.12 -10.84 8.65
N GLU A 121 5.49 -9.73 8.01
CA GLU A 121 6.57 -8.84 8.46
C GLU A 121 6.28 -8.27 9.87
N ILE A 122 5.06 -7.82 10.12
CA ILE A 122 4.64 -7.31 11.44
C ILE A 122 4.58 -8.44 12.49
N ALA A 123 4.28 -9.68 12.07
CA ALA A 123 4.25 -10.84 12.96
C ALA A 123 5.64 -11.24 13.43
N ASP A 124 6.61 -11.23 12.51
CA ASP A 124 8.01 -11.51 12.81
C ASP A 124 8.60 -10.44 13.73
N GLU A 125 8.29 -9.16 13.50
CA GLU A 125 8.73 -8.06 14.37
C GLU A 125 8.15 -8.14 15.80
N LEU A 126 6.89 -8.56 15.94
CA LEU A 126 6.19 -8.61 17.23
C LEU A 126 6.28 -9.98 17.94
N GLY A 127 6.89 -10.99 17.31
CA GLY A 127 6.92 -12.36 17.81
C GLY A 127 5.52 -12.97 17.95
N LEU A 128 4.58 -12.62 17.06
CA LEU A 128 3.19 -13.05 17.10
C LEU A 128 2.83 -13.91 15.88
N PRO A 129 1.84 -14.80 15.97
CA PRO A 129 1.35 -15.50 14.78
C PRO A 129 0.74 -14.53 13.76
N ALA A 130 1.08 -14.67 12.47
CA ALA A 130 0.57 -13.85 11.37
C ALA A 130 -0.97 -13.76 11.34
N GLN A 131 -1.66 -14.85 11.67
CA GLN A 131 -3.12 -14.86 11.77
C GLN A 131 -3.64 -13.90 12.87
N ARG A 132 -2.96 -13.83 14.01
CA ARG A 132 -3.29 -12.93 15.12
C ARG A 132 -3.02 -11.47 14.75
N VAL A 133 -1.99 -11.20 13.95
CA VAL A 133 -1.70 -9.86 13.41
C VAL A 133 -2.77 -9.43 12.39
N ARG A 134 -3.20 -10.31 11.49
CA ARG A 134 -4.30 -10.03 10.55
C ARG A 134 -5.61 -9.68 11.27
N GLU A 135 -5.94 -10.42 12.32
CA GLU A 135 -7.12 -10.14 13.16
C GLU A 135 -7.01 -8.78 13.86
N ARG A 136 -5.84 -8.46 14.42
CA ARG A 136 -5.58 -7.17 15.06
C ARG A 136 -5.66 -6.00 14.07
N LEU A 137 -5.06 -6.15 12.88
CA LEU A 137 -5.16 -5.17 11.80
C LEU A 137 -6.61 -4.97 11.33
N SER A 138 -7.38 -6.06 11.22
CA SER A 138 -8.80 -5.99 10.85
C SER A 138 -9.60 -5.17 11.87
N ARG A 139 -9.40 -5.45 13.17
CA ARG A 139 -10.05 -4.70 14.26
C ARG A 139 -9.62 -3.24 14.30
N ALA A 140 -8.32 -2.96 14.18
CA ALA A 140 -7.79 -1.60 14.16
C ALA A 140 -8.34 -0.79 12.98
N ARG A 141 -8.45 -1.39 11.78
CA ARG A 141 -9.09 -0.77 10.61
C ARG A 141 -10.59 -0.56 10.79
N ALA A 142 -11.29 -1.47 11.48
CA ALA A 142 -12.71 -1.30 11.79
C ALA A 142 -12.94 -0.15 12.77
N GLU A 143 -12.07 0.00 13.76
CA GLU A 143 -12.09 1.11 14.71
C GLU A 143 -11.78 2.45 14.04
N ALA A 144 -10.70 2.53 13.25
CA ALA A 144 -10.36 3.71 12.45
C ALA A 144 -11.52 4.16 11.54
N ARG A 145 -12.22 3.20 10.91
CA ARG A 145 -13.41 3.49 10.08
C ARG A 145 -14.55 4.11 10.87
N LYS A 146 -14.78 3.72 12.13
CA LYS A 146 -15.82 4.34 12.97
C LYS A 146 -15.48 5.79 13.26
N PHE A 147 -14.21 6.10 13.54
CA PHE A 147 -13.74 7.47 13.71
C PHE A 147 -13.90 8.28 12.42
N TRP A 148 -13.56 7.74 11.25
CA TRP A 148 -13.75 8.42 9.97
C TRP A 148 -15.20 8.74 9.66
N MET A 149 -16.11 7.79 9.89
CA MET A 149 -17.55 8.02 9.65
C MET A 149 -18.15 9.02 10.65
N GLY A 150 -17.67 9.05 11.89
CA GLY A 150 -18.10 10.03 12.89
C GLY A 150 -17.52 11.43 12.71
N ALA A 151 -16.35 11.55 12.06
CA ALA A 151 -15.73 12.84 11.73
C ALA A 151 -16.29 13.49 10.44
N LEU A 152 -17.04 12.72 9.64
CA LEU A 152 -17.68 13.17 8.40
C LEU A 152 -19.17 13.55 8.57
N SER A 153 -19.74 13.39 9.78
CA SER A 153 -21.11 13.84 10.13
C SER A 153 -21.07 15.17 10.88
#